data_AF-A0A382VP81-F1
#
_entry.id   AF-A0A382VP81-F1
#
_cell.length_a   1.000
_cell.length_b   1.000
_cell.length_c   1.000
_cell.angle_alpha   90.00
_cell.angle_beta   90.00
_cell.angle_gamma   90.00
#
_symmetry.space_group_name_H-M   'P 1'
#
loop_
_entity.id
_entity.type
_entity.pdbx_description
1 polymer ?
#
loop_
_entity_poly.entity_id
_entity_poly.type
_entity_poly.pdbx_seq_one_letter_code
_entity_poly.pdbx_strand_id
1 'polypeptide(L)'
;VFDSDDLIECAVLVRSAYEGQIDRVSIPEKATDVLAQSIIGMSLDRKWDSDEMYELVRCAYPYRNLSKHEFLEVLDFLGGNALENHGVYPKIWYDKKSKEIGIKRGARQIYNMNIGTIPQEINYAVVLEGRGVQLGNLSEKFVENLSRNDIFVLGGRTYQFIETKRSTVVVKDGLGRKPTVPSWSGEMLPRSFDLSEAVGRFRAEVEEKLEKPEQEIIEWLEEDFRLDQGAAKTIISHLDEQKKICGFVPSDKRLMVEGYIDNRGRNGAIFHFPFGRRVNDALS
;
A
#
# COMPACT_ATOMS: atom_id res chain seq x y z
N VAL A 1 19.96 9.68 0.39
CA VAL A 1 18.87 10.56 -0.03
C VAL A 1 18.99 10.75 -1.53
N PHE A 2 18.01 10.30 -2.30
CA PHE A 2 18.12 10.27 -3.77
C PHE A 2 17.50 11.51 -4.42
N ASP A 3 16.56 12.19 -3.76
CA ASP A 3 15.97 13.46 -4.18
C ASP A 3 15.67 14.43 -3.00
N SER A 4 15.16 15.63 -3.29
CA SER A 4 14.88 16.66 -2.30
C SER A 4 13.65 16.36 -1.42
N ASP A 5 12.64 15.63 -1.92
CA ASP A 5 11.45 15.28 -1.13
C ASP A 5 11.78 14.14 -0.15
N ASP A 6 12.65 13.20 -0.54
CA ASP A 6 13.26 12.21 0.34
C ASP A 6 14.03 12.91 1.48
N LEU A 7 14.75 14.00 1.18
CA LEU A 7 15.49 14.76 2.20
C LEU A 7 14.55 15.34 3.25
N ILE A 8 13.44 15.92 2.78
CA ILE A 8 12.39 16.47 3.64
C ILE A 8 11.78 15.37 4.53
N GLU A 9 11.47 14.21 3.95
CA GLU A 9 10.97 13.07 4.72
C GLU A 9 11.96 12.61 5.78
N CYS A 10 13.25 12.47 5.43
CA CYS A 10 14.29 12.09 6.37
C CYS A 10 14.42 13.10 7.52
N ALA A 11 14.41 14.40 7.22
CA ALA A 11 14.50 15.46 8.22
C ALA A 11 13.38 15.36 9.26
N VAL A 12 12.14 15.21 8.78
CA VAL A 12 10.95 15.11 9.63
C VAL A 12 10.94 13.80 10.42
N LEU A 13 11.38 12.69 9.80
CA LEU A 13 11.50 11.40 10.46
C LEU A 13 12.51 11.46 11.62
N VAL A 14 13.67 12.07 11.40
CA VAL A 14 14.70 12.26 12.44
C VAL A 14 14.16 13.06 13.60
N ARG A 15 13.52 14.21 13.33
CA ARG A 15 12.89 15.02 14.38
C ARG A 15 11.84 14.21 15.15
N SER A 16 10.95 13.52 14.44
CA SER A 16 9.89 12.68 15.04
C SER A 16 10.47 11.59 15.94
N ALA A 17 11.56 10.95 15.52
CA ALA A 17 12.25 9.93 16.32
C ALA A 17 12.82 10.49 17.63
N TYR A 18 13.45 11.67 17.59
CA TYR A 18 13.97 12.34 18.79
C TYR A 18 12.86 12.81 19.74
N GLU A 19 11.71 13.23 19.20
CA GLU A 19 10.53 13.62 19.97
C GLU A 19 9.73 12.41 20.52
N GLY A 20 10.12 11.18 20.15
CA GLY A 20 9.40 9.97 20.54
C GLY A 20 8.02 9.83 19.88
N GLN A 21 7.79 10.51 18.76
CA GLN A 21 6.58 10.41 17.97
C GLN A 21 6.60 9.08 17.20
N ILE A 22 5.66 8.20 17.52
CA ILE A 22 5.50 6.90 16.87
C ILE A 22 4.15 6.89 16.16
N ASP A 23 4.11 6.26 14.99
CA ASP A 23 2.88 6.06 14.23
C ASP A 23 1.78 5.42 15.07
N ARG A 24 0.54 5.89 14.86
CA ARG A 24 -0.64 5.30 15.49
C ARG A 24 -0.84 3.86 15.01
N VAL A 25 -0.86 2.94 15.97
CA VAL A 25 -1.20 1.53 15.70
C VAL A 25 -2.71 1.40 15.59
N SER A 26 -3.18 0.92 14.44
CA SER A 26 -4.58 0.53 14.23
C SER A 26 -4.66 -0.99 14.09
N ILE A 27 -5.49 -1.62 14.92
CA ILE A 27 -5.74 -3.06 14.86
C ILE A 27 -6.93 -3.27 13.91
N PRO A 28 -6.79 -4.04 12.82
CA PRO A 28 -7.91 -4.37 11.94
C PRO A 28 -9.04 -5.04 12.72
N GLU A 29 -10.25 -4.50 12.61
CA GLU A 29 -11.45 -5.11 13.20
C GLU A 29 -12.12 -6.03 12.19
N LYS A 30 -12.73 -7.10 12.70
CA LYS A 30 -13.56 -8.03 11.92
C LYS A 30 -12.88 -8.53 10.63
N ALA A 31 -11.57 -8.85 10.69
CA ALA A 31 -10.86 -9.52 9.59
C ALA A 31 -11.45 -10.93 9.39
N THR A 32 -12.47 -11.03 8.53
CA THR A 32 -13.29 -12.24 8.33
C THR A 32 -12.53 -13.34 7.59
N ASP A 33 -11.54 -12.97 6.78
CA ASP A 33 -10.57 -13.86 6.15
C ASP A 33 -9.70 -14.61 7.18
N VAL A 34 -9.11 -13.87 8.11
CA VAL A 34 -8.32 -14.43 9.23
C VAL A 34 -9.22 -15.24 10.18
N LEU A 35 -10.46 -14.77 10.38
CA LEU A 35 -11.45 -15.51 11.16
C LEU A 35 -11.81 -16.84 10.49
N ALA A 36 -12.01 -16.84 9.17
CA ALA A 36 -12.35 -18.03 8.42
C ALA A 36 -11.25 -19.10 8.54
N GLN A 37 -9.98 -18.69 8.42
CA GLN A 37 -8.84 -19.56 8.69
C GLN A 37 -8.85 -20.08 10.14
N SER A 38 -9.12 -19.21 11.12
CA SER A 38 -9.18 -19.58 12.52
C SER A 38 -10.28 -20.61 12.81
N ILE A 39 -11.47 -20.45 12.23
CA ILE A 39 -12.59 -21.40 12.35
C ILE A 39 -12.23 -22.78 11.79
N ILE A 40 -11.55 -22.83 10.63
CA ILE A 40 -11.05 -24.09 10.08
C ILE A 40 -10.07 -24.74 11.06
N GLY A 41 -9.13 -23.96 11.62
CA GLY A 41 -8.17 -24.42 12.63
C GLY A 41 -8.85 -24.98 13.88
N MET A 42 -9.81 -24.26 14.44
CA MET A 42 -10.60 -24.70 15.60
C MET A 42 -11.39 -25.99 15.30
N SER A 43 -11.93 -26.11 14.09
CA SER A 43 -12.69 -27.29 13.65
C SER A 43 -11.82 -28.51 13.36
N LEU A 44 -10.50 -28.34 13.20
CA LEU A 44 -9.54 -29.44 13.04
C LEU A 44 -9.20 -30.14 14.35
N ASP A 45 -9.30 -29.41 15.46
CA ASP A 45 -9.03 -29.89 16.81
C ASP A 45 -10.20 -30.72 17.36
N ARG A 46 -11.42 -30.15 17.31
CA ARG A 46 -12.64 -30.82 17.77
C ARG A 46 -13.88 -30.31 17.02
N LYS A 47 -15.01 -30.99 17.25
CA LYS A 47 -16.32 -30.43 16.91
C LYS A 47 -16.68 -29.33 17.88
N TRP A 48 -17.35 -28.29 17.38
CA TRP A 48 -17.76 -27.14 18.18
C TRP A 48 -19.26 -26.91 18.09
N ASP A 49 -19.85 -26.43 19.18
CA ASP A 49 -21.13 -25.73 19.13
C ASP A 49 -20.90 -24.30 18.60
N SER A 50 -21.81 -23.81 17.75
CA SER A 50 -21.65 -22.52 17.08
C SER A 50 -21.85 -21.32 18.02
N ASP A 51 -22.54 -21.47 19.15
CA ASP A 51 -22.63 -20.45 20.18
C ASP A 51 -21.35 -20.43 21.03
N GLU A 52 -20.84 -21.60 21.44
CA GLU A 52 -19.57 -21.71 22.16
C GLU A 52 -18.39 -21.12 21.35
N MET A 53 -18.28 -21.47 20.07
CA MET A 53 -17.22 -20.95 19.19
C MET A 53 -17.31 -19.43 19.04
N TYR A 54 -18.53 -18.89 18.88
CA TYR A 54 -18.75 -17.45 18.73
C TYR A 54 -18.32 -16.67 19.98
N GLU A 55 -18.69 -17.15 21.17
CA GLU A 55 -18.28 -16.50 22.42
C GLU A 55 -16.76 -16.50 22.59
N LEU A 56 -16.09 -17.61 22.28
CA LEU A 56 -14.64 -17.68 22.32
C LEU A 56 -13.98 -16.74 21.31
N VAL A 57 -14.48 -16.67 20.07
CA VAL A 57 -13.98 -15.75 19.04
C VAL A 57 -14.06 -14.30 19.51
N ARG A 58 -15.18 -13.90 20.13
CA ARG A 58 -15.40 -12.54 20.66
C ARG A 58 -14.46 -12.15 21.80
N CYS A 59 -13.83 -13.10 22.48
CA CYS A 59 -12.81 -12.80 23.49
C CYS A 59 -11.56 -12.15 22.88
N ALA A 60 -11.30 -12.34 21.57
CA ALA A 60 -10.20 -11.68 20.89
C ALA A 60 -10.55 -10.24 20.49
N TYR A 61 -9.63 -9.29 20.74
CA TYR A 61 -9.85 -7.86 20.51
C TYR A 61 -10.36 -7.51 19.09
N PRO A 62 -9.82 -8.08 17.98
CA PRO A 62 -10.31 -7.81 16.63
C PRO A 62 -11.78 -8.17 16.39
N TYR A 63 -12.33 -9.11 17.17
CA TYR A 63 -13.67 -9.67 16.98
C TYR A 63 -14.64 -9.28 18.10
N ARG A 64 -14.25 -8.44 19.05
CA ARG A 64 -15.10 -8.00 20.19
C ARG A 64 -16.43 -7.36 19.77
N ASN A 65 -16.46 -6.75 18.58
CA ASN A 65 -17.64 -6.11 17.98
C ASN A 65 -18.29 -6.96 16.88
N LEU A 66 -17.83 -8.20 16.67
CA LEU A 66 -18.42 -9.12 15.69
C LEU A 66 -19.83 -9.49 16.15
N SER A 67 -20.80 -9.28 15.27
CA SER A 67 -22.18 -9.68 15.49
C SER A 67 -22.36 -11.18 15.24
N LYS A 68 -23.37 -11.77 15.88
CA LYS A 68 -23.72 -13.18 15.64
C LYS A 68 -24.09 -13.42 14.18
N HIS A 69 -24.71 -12.45 13.52
CA HIS A 69 -25.08 -12.54 12.11
C HIS A 69 -23.85 -12.63 11.22
N GLU A 70 -22.89 -11.71 11.35
CA GLU A 70 -21.62 -11.73 10.59
C GLU A 70 -20.86 -13.05 10.82
N PHE A 71 -20.84 -13.56 12.06
CA PHE A 71 -20.21 -14.86 12.35
C PHE A 71 -20.90 -16.02 11.60
N LEU A 72 -22.23 -16.06 11.59
CA LEU A 72 -22.99 -17.08 10.86
C LEU A 72 -22.78 -16.98 9.34
N GLU A 73 -22.63 -15.77 8.79
CA GLU A 73 -22.27 -15.58 7.38
C GLU A 73 -20.91 -16.19 7.03
N VAL A 74 -19.92 -16.07 7.93
CA VAL A 74 -18.61 -16.73 7.74
C VAL A 74 -18.75 -18.25 7.79
N LEU A 75 -19.59 -18.81 8.67
CA LEU A 75 -19.86 -20.26 8.67
C LEU A 75 -20.57 -20.71 7.39
N ASP A 76 -21.53 -19.93 6.91
CA ASP A 76 -22.24 -20.22 5.66
C ASP A 76 -21.30 -20.15 4.45
N PHE A 77 -20.36 -19.20 4.43
CA PHE A 77 -19.31 -19.12 3.43
C PHE A 77 -18.38 -20.35 3.47
N LEU A 78 -17.97 -20.79 4.66
CA LEU A 78 -17.05 -21.92 4.84
C LEU A 78 -17.70 -23.29 4.63
N GLY A 79 -19.01 -23.41 4.89
CA GLY A 79 -19.75 -24.67 4.91
C GLY A 79 -20.70 -24.85 3.73
N GLY A 80 -21.11 -23.76 3.07
CA GLY A 80 -22.07 -23.73 1.99
C GLY A 80 -21.50 -24.09 0.62
N ASN A 81 -22.41 -24.32 -0.33
CA ASN A 81 -22.08 -24.76 -1.69
C ASN A 81 -22.29 -23.66 -2.74
N ALA A 82 -22.63 -22.43 -2.33
CA ALA A 82 -23.00 -21.34 -3.24
C ALA A 82 -21.90 -20.99 -4.27
N LEU A 83 -20.64 -21.24 -3.92
CA LEU A 83 -19.47 -20.93 -4.75
C LEU A 83 -18.84 -22.17 -5.40
N GLU A 84 -19.47 -23.36 -5.34
CA GLU A 84 -18.92 -24.58 -5.95
C GLU A 84 -18.74 -24.43 -7.48
N ASN A 85 -19.66 -23.71 -8.14
CA ASN A 85 -19.56 -23.40 -9.58
C ASN A 85 -18.36 -22.50 -9.93
N HIS A 86 -17.77 -21.83 -8.93
CA HIS A 86 -16.56 -21.01 -9.06
C HIS A 86 -15.30 -21.75 -8.55
N GLY A 87 -15.40 -23.06 -8.27
CA GLY A 87 -14.29 -23.87 -7.76
C GLY A 87 -13.98 -23.65 -6.28
N VAL A 88 -14.85 -22.95 -5.54
CA VAL A 88 -14.69 -22.75 -4.09
C VAL A 88 -15.51 -23.79 -3.35
N TYR A 89 -14.81 -24.77 -2.77
CA TYR A 89 -15.44 -25.88 -2.05
C TYR A 89 -15.49 -25.63 -0.54
N PRO A 90 -16.54 -26.09 0.14
CA PRO A 90 -16.66 -25.97 1.59
C PRO A 90 -15.55 -26.72 2.34
N LYS A 91 -15.05 -26.11 3.42
CA LYS A 91 -13.97 -26.65 4.27
C LYS A 91 -14.47 -27.19 5.59
N ILE A 92 -15.64 -26.73 6.02
CA ILE A 92 -16.37 -27.24 7.19
C ILE A 92 -17.72 -27.81 6.74
N TRP A 93 -18.39 -28.51 7.64
CA TRP A 93 -19.83 -28.71 7.60
C TRP A 93 -20.43 -28.00 8.82
N TYR A 94 -21.62 -27.44 8.66
CA TYR A 94 -22.35 -26.76 9.72
C TYR A 94 -23.80 -27.23 9.71
N ASP A 95 -24.24 -27.87 10.80
CA ASP A 95 -25.64 -28.24 11.00
C ASP A 95 -26.36 -27.12 11.78
N LYS A 96 -27.21 -26.37 11.08
CA LYS A 96 -27.96 -25.24 11.67
C LYS A 96 -28.96 -25.69 12.75
N LYS A 97 -29.40 -26.95 12.74
CA LYS A 97 -30.37 -27.48 13.72
C LYS A 97 -29.68 -27.88 15.02
N SER A 98 -28.61 -28.66 14.93
CA SER A 98 -27.83 -29.08 16.11
C SER A 98 -26.81 -28.05 16.56
N LYS A 99 -26.59 -27.00 15.77
CA LYS A 99 -25.56 -25.97 15.94
C LYS A 99 -24.13 -26.51 15.91
N GLU A 100 -23.92 -27.73 15.44
CA GLU A 100 -22.61 -28.35 15.41
C GLU A 100 -21.82 -27.97 14.15
N ILE A 101 -20.54 -27.69 14.36
CA ILE A 101 -19.54 -27.40 13.34
C ILE A 101 -18.47 -28.49 13.38
N GLY A 102 -18.03 -28.93 12.21
CA GLY A 102 -16.83 -29.77 12.11
C GLY A 102 -16.19 -29.72 10.74
N ILE A 103 -15.07 -30.42 10.60
CA ILE A 103 -14.23 -30.35 9.42
C ILE A 103 -14.72 -31.27 8.27
N LYS A 104 -14.61 -30.81 7.02
CA LYS A 104 -14.75 -31.67 5.83
C LYS A 104 -13.43 -32.38 5.48
N ARG A 105 -13.55 -33.53 4.82
CA ARG A 105 -12.40 -34.33 4.38
C ARG A 105 -11.50 -33.50 3.44
N GLY A 106 -10.19 -33.57 3.65
CA GLY A 106 -9.19 -32.87 2.82
C GLY A 106 -8.86 -31.44 3.28
N ALA A 107 -9.71 -30.81 4.11
CA ALA A 107 -9.45 -29.45 4.58
C ALA A 107 -8.20 -29.33 5.47
N ARG A 108 -7.82 -30.39 6.20
CA ARG A 108 -6.59 -30.43 7.03
C ARG A 108 -5.32 -30.16 6.22
N GLN A 109 -5.17 -30.80 5.07
CA GLN A 109 -3.99 -30.62 4.23
C GLN A 109 -3.93 -29.19 3.68
N ILE A 110 -5.08 -28.67 3.22
CA ILE A 110 -5.19 -27.30 2.71
C ILE A 110 -4.82 -26.29 3.80
N TYR A 111 -5.36 -26.45 5.01
CA TYR A 111 -5.04 -25.59 6.14
C TYR A 111 -3.54 -25.59 6.46
N ASN A 112 -2.92 -26.76 6.60
CA ASN A 112 -1.49 -26.85 6.95
C ASN A 112 -0.56 -26.26 5.88
N MET A 113 -0.95 -26.29 4.60
CA MET A 113 -0.16 -25.73 3.50
C MET A 113 -0.33 -24.22 3.34
N ASN A 114 -1.39 -23.63 3.88
CA ASN A 114 -1.77 -22.24 3.62
C ASN A 114 -1.97 -21.42 4.91
N ILE A 115 -1.70 -21.99 6.09
CA ILE A 115 -1.83 -21.27 7.36
C ILE A 115 -0.83 -20.11 7.40
N GLY A 116 -1.37 -18.91 7.61
CA GLY A 116 -0.61 -17.68 7.75
C GLY A 116 -1.50 -16.47 7.50
N THR A 117 -0.95 -15.28 7.69
CA THR A 117 -1.60 -14.01 7.32
C THR A 117 -0.74 -13.16 6.40
N ILE A 118 0.48 -13.62 6.10
CA ILE A 118 1.37 -12.99 5.13
C ILE A 118 0.90 -13.45 3.75
N PRO A 119 0.38 -12.56 2.90
CA PRO A 119 -0.05 -12.93 1.57
C PRO A 119 1.15 -13.37 0.73
N GLN A 120 0.97 -14.37 -0.13
CA GLN A 120 1.97 -14.69 -1.14
C GLN A 120 1.89 -13.67 -2.26
N GLU A 121 3.01 -13.05 -2.61
CA GLU A 121 3.09 -12.18 -3.78
C GLU A 121 3.29 -13.03 -5.04
N ILE A 122 2.37 -12.89 -5.99
CA ILE A 122 2.51 -13.51 -7.30
C ILE A 122 3.39 -12.61 -8.16
N ASN A 123 4.45 -13.20 -8.70
CA ASN A 123 5.35 -12.54 -9.63
C ASN A 123 5.08 -13.03 -11.06
N TYR A 124 5.01 -12.08 -11.99
CA TYR A 124 4.91 -12.34 -13.42
C TYR A 124 6.29 -12.29 -14.06
N ALA A 125 6.67 -13.35 -14.77
CA ALA A 125 7.91 -13.33 -15.55
C ALA A 125 7.76 -12.35 -16.73
N VAL A 126 8.71 -11.43 -16.90
CA VAL A 126 8.72 -10.50 -18.03
C VAL A 126 9.50 -11.13 -19.17
N VAL A 127 8.88 -11.27 -20.35
CA VAL A 127 9.52 -11.87 -21.53
C VAL A 127 9.48 -10.94 -22.72
N LEU A 128 10.57 -10.92 -23.48
CA LEU A 128 10.62 -10.17 -24.74
C LEU A 128 9.82 -10.89 -25.83
N GLU A 129 8.98 -10.13 -26.55
CA GLU A 129 8.22 -10.58 -27.71
C GLU A 129 9.13 -11.28 -28.73
N GLY A 130 8.68 -12.42 -29.23
CA GLY A 130 9.36 -13.21 -30.27
C GLY A 130 10.60 -14.00 -29.80
N ARG A 131 11.31 -13.56 -28.75
CA ARG A 131 12.54 -14.24 -28.27
C ARG A 131 12.32 -15.16 -27.08
N GLY A 132 11.27 -14.95 -26.29
CA GLY A 132 10.98 -15.73 -25.09
C GLY A 132 12.04 -15.59 -23.97
N VAL A 133 12.98 -14.65 -24.12
CA VAL A 133 14.02 -14.38 -23.11
C VAL A 133 13.37 -13.70 -21.92
N GLN A 134 13.49 -14.31 -20.75
CA GLN A 134 13.06 -13.72 -19.49
C GLN A 134 14.02 -12.59 -19.10
N LEU A 135 13.46 -11.41 -18.87
CA LEU A 135 14.19 -10.18 -18.55
C LEU A 135 14.22 -9.91 -17.04
N GLY A 136 13.21 -10.40 -16.32
CA GLY A 136 13.04 -10.18 -14.89
C GLY A 136 11.64 -10.59 -14.46
N ASN A 137 11.19 -10.06 -13.32
CA ASN A 137 9.86 -10.29 -12.78
C ASN A 137 9.19 -8.96 -12.42
N LEU A 138 7.86 -8.94 -12.45
CA LEU A 138 7.02 -7.84 -11.96
C LEU A 138 6.02 -8.39 -10.94
N SER A 139 5.69 -7.60 -9.92
CA SER A 139 4.63 -7.95 -8.97
C SER A 139 3.26 -7.89 -9.64
N GLU A 140 2.33 -8.75 -9.21
CA GLU A 140 0.94 -8.78 -9.68
C GLU A 140 0.27 -7.39 -9.65
N LYS A 141 0.37 -6.69 -8.52
CA LYS A 141 -0.17 -5.32 -8.36
C LYS A 141 0.35 -4.33 -9.39
N PHE A 142 1.60 -4.47 -9.83
CA PHE A 142 2.13 -3.60 -10.88
C PHE A 142 1.52 -3.96 -12.23
N VAL A 143 1.42 -5.27 -12.53
CA VAL A 143 0.85 -5.77 -13.78
C VAL A 143 -0.64 -5.42 -13.93
N GLU A 144 -1.42 -5.46 -12.86
CA GLU A 144 -2.83 -5.07 -12.86
C GLU A 144 -3.05 -3.61 -13.25
N ASN A 145 -2.07 -2.74 -12.96
CA ASN A 145 -2.11 -1.32 -13.30
C ASN A 145 -1.56 -1.01 -14.71
N LEU A 146 -1.02 -2.00 -15.44
CA LEU A 146 -0.49 -1.79 -16.79
C LEU A 146 -1.60 -1.80 -17.84
N SER A 147 -1.66 -0.73 -18.63
CA SER A 147 -2.44 -0.64 -19.85
C SER A 147 -1.60 -0.94 -21.08
N ARG A 148 -2.22 -1.51 -22.11
CA ARG A 148 -1.54 -1.82 -23.38
C ARG A 148 -0.80 -0.58 -23.91
N ASN A 149 0.47 -0.78 -24.27
CA ASN A 149 1.42 0.24 -24.71
C ASN A 149 2.06 1.11 -23.62
N ASP A 150 1.80 0.82 -22.34
CA ASP A 150 2.54 1.48 -21.26
C ASP A 150 4.02 1.16 -21.32
N ILE A 151 4.83 2.14 -20.89
CA ILE A 151 6.29 2.07 -20.90
C ILE A 151 6.76 2.13 -19.46
N PHE A 152 7.55 1.15 -19.04
CA PHE A 152 8.11 1.06 -17.70
C PHE A 152 9.60 0.73 -17.74
N VAL A 153 10.28 0.93 -16.61
CA VAL A 153 11.71 0.62 -16.46
C VAL A 153 11.89 -0.72 -15.76
N LEU A 154 12.71 -1.60 -16.32
CA LEU A 154 13.15 -2.85 -15.70
C LEU A 154 14.65 -3.02 -15.92
N GLY A 155 15.43 -3.21 -14.86
CA GLY A 155 16.89 -3.38 -14.95
C GLY A 155 17.59 -2.20 -15.64
N GLY A 156 17.08 -0.97 -15.45
CA GLY A 156 17.63 0.25 -16.06
C GLY A 156 17.32 0.44 -17.55
N ARG A 157 16.49 -0.42 -18.16
CA ARG A 157 16.05 -0.29 -19.56
C ARG A 157 14.54 -0.10 -19.63
N THR A 158 14.07 0.57 -20.68
CA THR A 158 12.65 0.80 -20.89
C THR A 158 12.03 -0.30 -21.75
N TYR A 159 10.83 -0.73 -21.37
CA TYR A 159 10.07 -1.77 -22.06
C TYR A 159 8.63 -1.30 -22.25
N GLN A 160 8.04 -1.63 -23.40
CA GLN A 160 6.63 -1.38 -23.69
C GLN A 160 5.81 -2.64 -23.44
N PHE A 161 4.80 -2.53 -22.58
CA PHE A 161 3.81 -3.56 -22.30
C PHE A 161 2.93 -3.85 -23.52
N ILE A 162 2.78 -5.13 -23.87
CA ILE A 162 1.93 -5.58 -24.98
C ILE A 162 0.68 -6.28 -24.47
N GLU A 163 0.87 -7.30 -23.62
CA GLU A 163 -0.19 -8.11 -23.03
C GLU A 163 0.33 -8.95 -21.87
N THR A 164 -0.60 -9.46 -21.07
CA THR A 164 -0.35 -10.49 -20.07
C THR A 164 -0.86 -11.83 -20.59
N LYS A 165 -0.02 -12.87 -20.55
CA LYS A 165 -0.35 -14.25 -20.89
C LYS A 165 -0.05 -15.16 -19.71
N ARG A 166 -1.08 -15.71 -19.08
CA ARG A 166 -0.96 -16.57 -17.87
C ARG A 166 -0.13 -15.84 -16.80
N SER A 167 1.02 -16.38 -16.40
CA SER A 167 1.96 -15.82 -15.42
C SER A 167 3.13 -15.07 -16.07
N THR A 168 2.94 -14.56 -17.29
CA THR A 168 3.99 -13.94 -18.08
C THR A 168 3.51 -12.61 -18.66
N VAL A 169 4.33 -11.58 -18.54
CA VAL A 169 4.12 -10.27 -19.14
C VAL A 169 4.96 -10.17 -20.41
N VAL A 170 4.30 -10.01 -21.55
CA VAL A 170 4.97 -9.90 -22.85
C VAL A 170 5.26 -8.43 -23.13
N VAL A 171 6.52 -8.12 -23.42
CA VAL A 171 6.99 -6.76 -23.69
C VAL A 171 7.79 -6.68 -24.98
N LYS A 172 7.90 -5.48 -25.53
CA LYS A 172 8.90 -5.15 -26.55
C LYS A 172 9.82 -4.05 -26.05
N ASP A 173 10.92 -3.82 -26.76
CA ASP A 173 11.87 -2.76 -26.43
C ASP A 173 11.17 -1.38 -26.41
N GLY A 174 11.36 -0.65 -25.32
CA GLY A 174 10.87 0.72 -25.15
C GLY A 174 11.62 1.71 -26.03
N LEU A 175 12.80 1.35 -26.55
CA LEU A 175 13.68 2.17 -27.38
C LEU A 175 14.05 3.50 -26.70
N GLY A 176 14.23 3.47 -25.38
CA GLY A 176 14.58 4.67 -24.60
C GLY A 176 13.43 5.68 -24.46
N ARG A 177 12.21 5.35 -24.89
CA ARG A 177 11.04 6.21 -24.63
C ARG A 177 10.83 6.41 -23.14
N LYS A 178 10.38 7.61 -22.77
CA LYS A 178 10.08 7.96 -21.38
C LYS A 178 9.01 7.01 -20.81
N PRO A 179 9.16 6.54 -19.56
CA PRO A 179 8.13 5.77 -18.88
C PRO A 179 6.79 6.51 -18.86
N THR A 180 5.70 5.79 -19.08
CA THR A 180 4.32 6.31 -18.97
C THR A 180 3.68 5.95 -17.64
N VAL A 181 4.20 4.90 -16.98
CA VAL A 181 3.81 4.52 -15.63
C VAL A 181 4.97 4.83 -14.67
N PRO A 182 4.67 5.25 -13.43
CA PRO A 182 5.70 5.49 -12.44
C PRO A 182 6.44 4.20 -12.11
N SER A 183 7.72 4.31 -11.73
CA SER A 183 8.48 3.17 -11.21
C SER A 183 7.89 2.75 -9.86
N TRP A 184 7.15 1.65 -9.84
CA TRP A 184 6.69 1.05 -8.59
C TRP A 184 7.79 0.16 -8.01
N SER A 185 8.48 0.64 -6.98
CA SER A 185 9.12 -0.22 -5.99
C SER A 185 8.02 -0.75 -5.08
N GLY A 186 7.44 -1.91 -5.44
CA GLY A 186 6.30 -2.52 -4.72
C GLY A 186 6.61 -2.97 -3.29
N GLU A 187 7.85 -2.85 -2.83
CA GLU A 187 8.34 -3.44 -1.58
C GLU A 187 8.46 -2.44 -0.41
N MET A 188 8.39 -1.12 -0.65
CA MET A 188 8.47 -0.15 0.44
C MET A 188 7.09 0.12 1.03
N LEU A 189 6.98 -0.06 2.36
CA LEU A 189 5.83 0.39 3.11
C LEU A 189 5.62 1.88 2.81
N PRO A 190 4.42 2.29 2.36
CA PRO A 190 4.17 3.68 2.11
C PRO A 190 4.29 4.48 3.41
N ARG A 191 4.75 5.73 3.30
CA ARG A 191 4.76 6.70 4.40
C ARG A 191 3.43 6.66 5.17
N SER A 192 3.52 6.61 6.50
CA SER A 192 2.35 6.64 7.37
C SER A 192 1.59 7.96 7.22
N PHE A 193 0.31 7.98 7.59
CA PHE A 193 -0.45 9.23 7.59
C PHE A 193 0.12 10.25 8.58
N ASP A 194 0.59 9.79 9.75
CA ASP A 194 1.14 10.65 10.80
C ASP A 194 2.43 11.34 10.35
N LEU A 195 3.35 10.58 9.74
CA LEU A 195 4.57 11.14 9.15
C LEU A 195 4.26 12.04 7.96
N SER A 196 3.25 11.70 7.15
CA SER A 196 2.82 12.53 6.02
C SER A 196 2.29 13.88 6.48
N GLU A 197 1.44 13.90 7.51
CA GLU A 197 0.95 15.12 8.15
C GLU A 197 2.10 15.95 8.74
N ALA A 198 3.07 15.31 9.41
CA ALA A 198 4.26 15.98 9.93
C ALA A 198 5.10 16.62 8.80
N VAL A 199 5.24 15.95 7.65
CA VAL A 199 5.89 16.52 6.47
C VAL A 199 5.12 17.71 5.92
N GLY A 200 3.78 17.64 5.88
CA GLY A 200 2.93 18.76 5.50
C GLY A 200 3.12 19.98 6.40
N ARG A 201 3.14 19.78 7.73
CA ARG A 201 3.40 20.83 8.71
C ARG A 201 4.80 21.43 8.55
N PHE A 202 5.82 20.59 8.38
CA PHE A 202 7.19 21.05 8.15
C PHE A 202 7.30 21.96 6.92
N ARG A 203 6.66 21.58 5.80
CA ARG A 203 6.63 22.41 4.59
C ARG A 203 6.03 23.79 4.86
N ALA A 204 4.95 23.86 5.66
CA ALA A 204 4.36 25.13 6.08
C ALA A 204 5.30 25.93 7.01
N GLU A 205 5.95 25.29 7.98
CA GLU A 205 6.91 25.93 8.90
C GLU A 205 8.09 26.54 8.13
N VAL A 206 8.61 25.86 7.11
CA VAL A 206 9.67 26.40 6.25
C VAL A 206 9.14 27.60 5.45
N GLU A 207 7.97 27.49 4.80
CA GLU A 207 7.41 28.59 4.00
C GLU A 207 7.22 29.87 4.81
N GLU A 208 6.74 29.76 6.06
CA GLU A 208 6.59 30.91 6.97
C GLU A 208 7.94 31.56 7.32
N LYS A 209 9.01 30.76 7.36
CA LYS A 209 10.36 31.23 7.66
C LYS A 209 11.12 31.74 6.44
N LEU A 210 10.66 31.48 5.21
CA LEU A 210 11.36 31.94 3.99
C LEU A 210 11.53 33.47 3.89
N GLU A 211 10.77 34.26 4.66
CA GLU A 211 10.95 35.72 4.74
C GLU A 211 12.05 36.16 5.73
N LYS A 212 12.63 35.22 6.49
CA LYS A 212 13.72 35.46 7.44
C LYS A 212 15.09 35.35 6.76
N PRO A 213 16.16 35.88 7.37
CA PRO A 213 17.52 35.64 6.91
C PRO A 213 17.81 34.13 6.82
N GLU A 214 18.37 33.68 5.69
CA GLU A 214 18.65 32.26 5.41
C GLU A 214 19.42 31.59 6.55
N GLN A 215 20.37 32.31 7.15
CA GLN A 215 21.18 31.81 8.27
C GLN A 215 20.33 31.45 9.50
N GLU A 216 19.27 32.20 9.81
CA GLU A 216 18.36 31.86 10.92
C GLU A 216 17.55 30.59 10.63
N ILE A 217 17.20 30.36 9.36
CA ILE A 217 16.48 29.16 8.95
C ILE A 217 17.39 27.94 9.03
N ILE A 218 18.65 28.09 8.61
CA ILE A 218 19.68 27.04 8.73
C ILE A 218 19.89 26.67 10.19
N GLU A 219 20.12 27.64 11.08
CA GLU A 219 20.32 27.38 12.51
C GLU A 219 19.15 26.62 13.11
N TRP A 220 17.91 27.01 12.78
CA TRP A 220 16.71 26.29 13.19
C TRP A 220 16.66 24.84 12.66
N LEU A 221 17.02 24.61 11.40
CA LEU A 221 17.05 23.27 10.80
C LEU A 221 18.15 22.37 11.41
N GLU A 222 19.31 22.93 11.75
CA GLU A 222 20.39 22.22 12.44
C GLU A 222 19.99 21.87 13.88
N GLU A 223 19.34 22.81 14.59
CA GLU A 223 18.94 22.65 15.99
C GLU A 223 17.70 21.76 16.18
N ASP A 224 16.66 21.91 15.37
CA ASP A 224 15.39 21.19 15.59
C ASP A 224 15.32 19.89 14.78
N PHE A 225 15.97 19.84 13.61
CA PHE A 225 15.90 18.69 12.68
C PHE A 225 17.22 17.94 12.54
N ARG A 226 18.29 18.39 13.22
CA ARG A 226 19.62 17.75 13.21
C ARG A 226 20.20 17.60 11.80
N LEU A 227 19.87 18.53 10.91
CA LEU A 227 20.42 18.56 9.56
C LEU A 227 21.83 19.13 9.58
N ASP A 228 22.62 18.79 8.57
CA ASP A 228 23.83 19.55 8.25
C ASP A 228 23.48 20.78 7.40
N GLN A 229 24.37 21.76 7.37
CA GLN A 229 24.19 23.01 6.63
C GLN A 229 23.87 22.79 5.13
N GLY A 230 24.45 21.76 4.50
CA GLY A 230 24.21 21.45 3.09
C GLY A 230 22.78 20.98 2.87
N ALA A 231 22.33 20.02 3.69
CA ALA A 231 20.95 19.55 3.68
C ALA A 231 19.94 20.68 3.94
N ALA A 232 20.21 21.54 4.93
CA ALA A 232 19.37 22.68 5.25
C ALA A 232 19.21 23.62 4.03
N LYS A 233 20.30 23.97 3.36
CA LYS A 233 20.28 24.79 2.14
C LYS A 233 19.51 24.14 1.00
N THR A 234 19.66 22.84 0.81
CA THR A 234 18.91 22.11 -0.23
C THR A 234 17.40 22.18 0.02
N ILE A 235 16.94 22.00 1.27
CA ILE A 235 15.52 22.11 1.61
C ILE A 235 15.01 23.54 1.37
N ILE A 236 15.75 24.55 1.83
CA ILE A 236 15.37 25.96 1.66
C ILE A 236 15.24 26.31 0.18
N SER A 237 16.27 25.99 -0.62
CA SER A 237 16.26 26.25 -2.07
C SER A 237 15.09 25.56 -2.76
N HIS A 238 14.84 24.29 -2.43
CA HIS A 238 13.78 23.50 -3.06
C HIS A 238 12.37 24.07 -2.75
N LEU A 239 12.09 24.42 -1.51
CA LEU A 239 10.78 24.95 -1.11
C LEU A 239 10.58 26.42 -1.52
N ASP A 240 11.66 27.21 -1.59
CA ASP A 240 11.62 28.57 -2.13
C ASP A 240 11.35 28.58 -3.65
N GLU A 241 11.98 27.68 -4.40
CA GLU A 241 11.67 27.48 -5.83
C GLU A 241 10.20 27.11 -6.03
N GLN A 242 9.67 26.17 -5.23
CA GLN A 242 8.26 25.79 -5.26
C GLN A 242 7.34 26.99 -4.99
N LYS A 243 7.63 27.79 -3.94
CA LYS A 243 6.86 29.00 -3.60
C LYS A 243 6.90 30.02 -4.73
N LYS A 244 8.05 30.24 -5.35
CA LYS A 244 8.22 31.21 -6.45
C LYS A 244 7.44 30.81 -7.70
N ILE A 245 7.36 29.52 -8.01
CA ILE A 245 6.63 29.02 -9.18
C ILE A 245 5.12 28.97 -8.93
N CYS A 246 4.71 28.50 -7.75
CA CYS A 246 3.31 28.17 -7.45
C CYS A 246 2.58 29.24 -6.61
N GLY A 247 3.31 30.22 -6.07
CA GLY A 247 2.81 31.24 -5.14
C GLY A 247 2.77 30.80 -3.67
N PHE A 248 2.81 29.49 -3.40
CA PHE A 248 2.84 28.91 -2.05
C PHE A 248 3.42 27.49 -2.06
N VAL A 249 3.70 26.94 -0.88
CA VAL A 249 4.16 25.55 -0.73
C VAL A 249 2.98 24.66 -0.32
N PRO A 250 2.68 23.59 -1.07
CA PRO A 250 1.69 22.60 -0.65
C PRO A 250 2.06 21.97 0.70
N SER A 251 1.09 21.89 1.61
CA SER A 251 1.25 21.52 3.02
C SER A 251 0.03 20.74 3.52
N ASP A 252 -0.04 20.46 4.83
CA ASP A 252 -1.18 19.81 5.49
C ASP A 252 -2.47 20.64 5.43
N LYS A 253 -2.36 21.97 5.28
CA LYS A 253 -3.52 22.90 5.26
C LYS A 253 -3.79 23.53 3.90
N ARG A 254 -2.81 23.56 3.01
CA ARG A 254 -2.94 24.16 1.67
C ARG A 254 -2.57 23.12 0.62
N LEU A 255 -3.56 22.69 -0.15
CA LEU A 255 -3.39 21.73 -1.23
C LEU A 255 -3.34 22.46 -2.57
N MET A 256 -2.63 21.86 -3.53
CA MET A 256 -2.51 22.42 -4.87
C MET A 256 -2.91 21.40 -5.92
N VAL A 257 -3.66 21.86 -6.91
CA VAL A 257 -3.95 21.12 -8.15
C VAL A 257 -3.33 21.91 -9.29
N GLU A 258 -2.30 21.33 -9.91
CA GLU A 258 -1.56 21.94 -11.01
C GLU A 258 -2.07 21.36 -12.34
N GLY A 259 -2.60 22.21 -13.21
CA GLY A 259 -2.96 21.82 -14.57
C GLY A 259 -1.76 21.90 -15.49
N TYR A 260 -1.55 20.89 -16.33
CA TYR A 260 -0.51 20.89 -17.36
C TYR A 260 -1.05 20.37 -18.70
N ILE A 261 -0.35 20.72 -19.77
CA ILE A 261 -0.58 20.16 -21.10
C ILE A 261 0.65 19.31 -21.43
N ASP A 262 0.43 18.01 -21.69
CA ASP A 262 1.53 17.12 -22.03
C ASP A 262 2.06 17.37 -23.45
N ASN A 263 3.19 16.74 -23.80
CA ASN A 263 3.81 16.87 -25.12
C ASN A 263 2.92 16.38 -26.29
N ARG A 264 1.76 15.77 -26.01
CA ARG A 264 0.77 15.31 -26.99
C ARG A 264 -0.47 16.22 -27.04
N GLY A 265 -0.46 17.33 -26.31
CA GLY A 265 -1.59 18.27 -26.24
C GLY A 265 -2.74 17.79 -25.35
N ARG A 266 -2.52 16.78 -24.50
CA ARG A 266 -3.54 16.32 -23.55
C ARG A 266 -3.46 17.15 -22.27
N ASN A 267 -4.62 17.57 -21.79
CA ASN A 267 -4.73 18.20 -20.48
C ASN A 267 -4.55 17.14 -19.38
N GLY A 268 -3.73 17.45 -18.40
CA GLY A 268 -3.55 16.66 -17.19
C GLY A 268 -3.62 17.55 -15.96
N ALA A 269 -3.78 16.92 -14.80
CA ALA A 269 -3.74 17.58 -13.50
C ALA A 269 -2.82 16.80 -12.56
N ILE A 270 -2.05 17.51 -11.75
CA ILE A 270 -1.18 16.96 -10.70
C ILE A 270 -1.73 17.43 -9.35
N PHE A 271 -1.96 16.48 -8.44
CA PHE A 271 -2.46 16.73 -7.09
C PHE A 271 -1.27 16.71 -6.12
N HIS A 272 -0.84 17.88 -5.65
CA HIS A 272 0.27 18.03 -4.70
C HIS A 272 -0.23 17.86 -3.27
N PHE A 273 -0.54 16.62 -2.90
CA PHE A 273 -1.22 16.27 -1.64
C PHE A 273 -0.25 15.46 -0.76
N PRO A 274 0.40 16.08 0.25
CA PRO A 274 1.48 15.46 1.01
C PRO A 274 0.98 14.49 2.11
N PHE A 275 -0.09 13.73 1.86
CA PHE A 275 -0.73 12.83 2.84
C PHE A 275 -0.37 11.35 2.67
N GLY A 276 0.61 11.07 1.82
CA GLY A 276 1.09 9.72 1.55
C GLY A 276 0.14 8.92 0.65
N ARG A 277 0.64 7.77 0.19
CA ARG A 277 -0.04 6.94 -0.81
C ARG A 277 -1.43 6.51 -0.37
N ARG A 278 -1.61 6.08 0.89
CA ARG A 278 -2.90 5.55 1.38
C ARG A 278 -4.05 6.54 1.24
N VAL A 279 -3.77 7.84 1.35
CA VAL A 279 -4.78 8.90 1.16
C VAL A 279 -4.95 9.19 -0.32
N ASN A 280 -3.86 9.28 -1.06
CA ASN A 280 -3.90 9.65 -2.48
C ASN A 280 -4.56 8.56 -3.34
N ASP A 281 -4.36 7.28 -3.01
CA ASP A 281 -5.02 6.14 -3.69
C ASP A 281 -6.54 6.14 -3.48
N ALA A 282 -7.05 6.74 -2.39
CA ALA A 282 -8.49 6.87 -2.17
C ALA A 282 -9.14 7.96 -3.03
N LEU A 283 -8.33 8.84 -3.64
CA LEU A 283 -8.78 9.93 -4.51
C LEU A 283 -8.71 9.58 -6.00
N SER A 284 -7.96 8.53 -6.37
CA SER A 284 -7.75 8.05 -7.74
C SER A 284 -8.71 6.94 -8.13
#